data_AF-A0A6L8EJB9-F1
#
_entry.id   AF-A0A6L8EJB9-F1
#
_cell.length_a   1.000
_cell.length_b   1.000
_cell.length_c   1.000
_cell.angle_alpha   90.00
_cell.angle_beta   90.00
_cell.angle_gamma   90.00
#
_symmetry.space_group_name_H-M   'P 1'
#
loop_
_entity.id
_entity.type
_entity.pdbx_description
1 polymer ?
#
loop_
_entity_poly.entity_id
_entity_poly.type
_entity_poly.pdbx_seq_one_letter_code
_entity_poly.pdbx_strand_id
1 'polypeptide(L)'
;MTRDEFAERIHWPVIIWSMGIINVSAMLPQLVRLVQTQVTEGLAIQMFVIYAAVQAAFAVEGYFKRSTVLMICMTLSAIISVTVIALIIAYR
;
A
#
# COMPACT_ATOMS: atom_id res chain seq x y z
N MET A 1 18.79 -20.37 19.16
CA MET A 1 18.52 -19.14 18.40
C MET A 1 17.07 -18.75 18.64
N THR A 2 16.86 -17.60 19.28
CA THR A 2 15.52 -17.06 19.53
C THR A 2 14.99 -16.32 18.30
N ARG A 3 13.67 -16.06 18.24
CA ARG A 3 13.06 -15.28 17.15
C ARG A 3 13.71 -13.91 16.98
N ASP A 4 14.02 -13.27 18.11
CA ASP A 4 14.52 -11.90 18.13
C ASP A 4 16.00 -11.85 17.69
N GLU A 5 16.82 -12.84 18.10
CA GLU A 5 18.19 -13.01 17.59
C GLU A 5 18.24 -13.25 16.07
N PHE A 6 17.30 -14.04 15.56
CA PHE A 6 17.22 -14.28 14.12
C PHE A 6 16.82 -13.01 13.36
N ALA A 7 15.84 -12.26 13.88
CA ALA A 7 15.39 -11.00 13.29
C ALA A 7 16.51 -9.96 13.24
N GLU A 8 17.34 -9.89 14.29
CA GLU A 8 18.50 -9.00 14.32
C GLU A 8 19.56 -9.42 13.29
N ARG A 9 19.87 -10.72 13.20
CA ARG A 9 20.86 -11.26 12.27
C ARG A 9 20.56 -10.95 10.80
N ILE A 10 19.29 -10.95 10.42
CA ILE A 10 18.87 -10.67 9.03
C ILE A 10 18.53 -9.19 8.81
N HIS A 11 18.71 -8.32 9.81
CA HIS A 11 18.27 -6.93 9.75
C HIS A 11 16.79 -6.78 9.38
N TRP A 12 15.93 -7.61 9.99
CA TRP A 12 14.49 -7.65 9.70
C TRP A 12 13.79 -6.29 9.69
N PRO A 13 14.10 -5.33 10.59
CA PRO A 13 13.51 -3.99 10.55
C PRO A 13 13.79 -3.25 9.23
N VAL A 14 14.98 -3.41 8.66
CA VAL A 14 15.33 -2.77 7.37
C VAL A 14 14.55 -3.43 6.25
N ILE A 15 14.51 -4.76 6.22
CA ILE A 15 13.78 -5.53 5.20
C ILE A 15 12.31 -5.14 5.17
N ILE A 16 11.64 -5.12 6.32
CA ILE A 16 10.20 -4.82 6.38
C ILE A 16 9.90 -3.38 5.97
N TRP A 17 10.78 -2.42 6.30
CA TRP A 17 10.69 -1.04 5.82
C TRP A 17 10.84 -0.98 4.30
N SER A 18 11.85 -1.64 3.73
CA SER A 18 12.04 -1.69 2.28
C SER A 18 10.84 -2.29 1.56
N MET A 19 10.30 -3.41 2.06
CA MET A 19 9.10 -4.03 1.50
C MET A 19 7.87 -3.11 1.61
N GLY A 20 7.74 -2.40 2.73
CA GLY A 20 6.69 -1.39 2.91
C GLY A 20 6.77 -0.26 1.89
N ILE A 21 7.98 0.26 1.63
CA ILE A 21 8.21 1.30 0.62
C ILE A 21 7.89 0.77 -0.78
N ILE A 22 8.32 -0.44 -1.11
CA ILE A 22 8.03 -1.10 -2.39
C ILE A 22 6.51 -1.25 -2.57
N ASN A 23 5.77 -1.63 -1.52
CA ASN A 23 4.31 -1.76 -1.58
C ASN A 23 3.62 -0.42 -1.91
N VAL A 24 4.08 0.70 -1.33
CA VAL A 24 3.56 2.03 -1.65
C VAL A 24 3.91 2.42 -3.08
N SER A 25 5.17 2.23 -3.49
CA SER A 25 5.66 2.68 -4.79
C SER A 25 5.15 1.84 -5.95
N ALA A 26 4.82 0.56 -5.74
CA ALA A 26 4.29 -0.33 -6.78
C ALA A 26 2.99 0.18 -7.41
N MET A 27 2.18 0.96 -6.66
CA MET A 27 0.93 1.52 -7.17
C MET A 27 1.10 2.90 -7.84
N LEU A 28 2.25 3.56 -7.65
CA LEU A 28 2.51 4.88 -8.23
C LEU A 28 2.52 4.89 -9.78
N PRO A 29 3.14 3.93 -10.49
CA PRO A 29 3.10 3.91 -11.96
C PRO A 29 1.67 3.86 -12.51
N GLN A 30 0.77 3.13 -11.85
CA GLN A 30 -0.64 3.06 -12.24
C GLN A 30 -1.34 4.40 -12.03
N LEU A 31 -1.09 5.06 -10.90
CA LEU A 31 -1.62 6.40 -10.63
C LEU A 31 -1.11 7.41 -11.67
N VAL A 32 0.20 7.42 -11.95
CA VAL A 32 0.82 8.32 -12.93
C VAL A 32 0.23 8.07 -14.33
N ARG A 33 0.14 6.80 -14.75
CA ARG A 33 -0.46 6.44 -16.04
C ARG A 33 -1.91 6.92 -16.13
N LEU A 34 -2.70 6.74 -15.07
CA LEU A 34 -4.10 7.17 -15.05
C LEU A 34 -4.22 8.70 -15.17
N VAL A 35 -3.40 9.46 -14.44
CA VAL A 35 -3.38 10.93 -14.52
C VAL A 35 -2.95 11.43 -15.89
N GLN A 36 -1.94 10.80 -16.50
CA GLN A 36 -1.40 11.24 -17.80
C GLN A 36 -2.29 10.85 -18.99
N THR A 37 -2.87 9.66 -18.96
CA THR A 37 -3.62 9.11 -20.11
C THR A 37 -5.12 9.33 -19.99
N GLN A 38 -5.65 9.49 -18.78
CA GLN A 38 -7.09 9.51 -18.48
C GLN A 38 -7.86 8.28 -18.98
N VAL A 39 -7.15 7.23 -19.43
CA VAL A 39 -7.76 5.99 -19.93
C VAL A 39 -8.10 5.10 -18.73
N THR A 40 -9.40 4.88 -18.53
CA THR A 40 -9.93 4.00 -17.48
C THR A 40 -10.33 2.61 -17.99
N GLU A 41 -10.28 2.39 -19.30
CA GLU A 41 -10.62 1.11 -19.92
C GLU A 41 -9.70 -0.01 -19.43
N GLY A 42 -10.29 -1.14 -19.02
CA GLY A 42 -9.57 -2.28 -18.47
C GLY A 42 -9.20 -2.19 -16.97
N LEU A 43 -9.49 -1.06 -16.30
CA LEU A 43 -9.27 -0.96 -14.84
C LEU A 43 -10.47 -1.52 -14.06
N ALA A 44 -10.21 -2.54 -13.26
CA ALA A 44 -11.20 -3.13 -12.36
C ALA A 44 -11.30 -2.31 -11.06
N ILE A 45 -12.28 -1.40 -10.99
CA ILE A 45 -12.50 -0.55 -9.79
C ILE A 45 -12.68 -1.38 -8.50
N GLN A 46 -13.32 -2.55 -8.59
CA GLN A 46 -13.54 -3.46 -7.47
C GLN A 46 -12.22 -3.93 -6.84
N MET A 47 -11.18 -4.12 -7.66
CA MET A 47 -9.86 -4.51 -7.18
C MET A 47 -9.24 -3.43 -6.29
N PHE A 48 -9.31 -2.17 -6.72
CA PHE A 48 -8.80 -1.04 -5.92
C PHE A 48 -9.60 -0.82 -4.64
N VAL A 49 -10.92 -1.07 -4.66
CA VAL A 49 -11.76 -1.03 -3.45
C VAL A 49 -11.31 -2.10 -2.44
N ILE A 50 -11.07 -3.32 -2.90
CA ILE A 50 -10.55 -4.40 -2.04
C ILE A 50 -9.17 -4.01 -1.50
N TYR A 51 -8.29 -3.46 -2.32
CA TYR A 51 -6.97 -3.00 -1.88
C TYR A 51 -7.06 -1.91 -0.81
N ALA A 52 -7.89 -0.90 -1.01
CA ALA A 52 -8.10 0.16 -0.04
C ALA A 52 -8.63 -0.40 1.30
N ALA A 53 -9.60 -1.32 1.27
CA ALA A 53 -10.17 -1.94 2.47
C ALA A 53 -9.13 -2.78 3.23
N VAL A 54 -8.37 -3.62 2.52
CA VAL A 54 -7.32 -4.46 3.10
C VAL A 54 -6.21 -3.60 3.69
N GLN A 55 -5.74 -2.58 2.96
CA GLN A 55 -4.70 -1.67 3.43
C GLN A 55 -5.17 -0.86 4.65
N ALA A 56 -6.42 -0.41 4.69
CA ALA A 56 -6.99 0.23 5.88
C ALA A 56 -7.02 -0.71 7.09
N ALA A 57 -7.44 -1.97 6.91
CA ALA A 57 -7.43 -2.97 7.97
C ALA A 57 -6.02 -3.23 8.52
N PHE A 58 -5.01 -3.36 7.64
CA PHE A 58 -3.62 -3.56 8.06
C PHE A 58 -2.98 -2.29 8.66
N ALA A 59 -3.42 -1.10 8.27
CA ALA A 59 -2.99 0.14 8.92
C ALA A 59 -3.48 0.19 10.39
N VAL A 60 -4.74 -0.21 10.61
CA VAL A 60 -5.33 -0.34 11.96
C VAL A 60 -4.62 -1.43 12.76
N GLU A 61 -4.31 -2.57 12.15
CA GLU A 61 -3.49 -3.61 12.77
C GLU A 61 -2.10 -3.09 13.17
N GLY A 62 -1.48 -2.26 12.31
CA GLY A 62 -0.21 -1.59 12.60
C GLY A 62 -0.28 -0.71 13.84
N TYR A 63 -1.38 0.01 14.04
CA TYR A 63 -1.64 0.78 15.26
C TYR A 63 -1.70 -0.11 16.51
N PHE A 64 -2.52 -1.17 16.49
CA PHE A 64 -2.64 -2.08 17.64
C PHE A 64 -1.34 -2.82 17.98
N LYS A 65 -0.56 -3.20 16.96
CA LYS A 65 0.74 -3.86 17.14
C LYS A 65 1.91 -2.90 17.35
N ARG A 66 1.67 -1.58 17.41
CA ARG A 66 2.71 -0.53 17.47
C ARG A 66 3.77 -0.68 16.38
N SER A 67 3.38 -1.19 15.21
CA SER A 67 4.25 -1.33 14.05
C SER A 67 4.12 -0.09 13.17
N THR A 68 5.06 0.83 13.35
CA THR A 68 5.14 2.08 12.57
C THR A 68 5.20 1.81 11.06
N VAL A 69 5.89 0.73 10.66
CA VAL A 69 6.02 0.32 9.25
C VAL A 69 4.66 -0.02 8.66
N LEU A 70 3.92 -0.92 9.31
CA LEU A 70 2.59 -1.33 8.84
C LEU A 70 1.64 -0.13 8.82
N MET A 71 1.64 0.67 9.89
CA MET A 71 0.77 1.83 9.99
C MET A 71 1.04 2.83 8.86
N ILE A 72 2.29 3.25 8.64
CA ILE A 72 2.63 4.25 7.63
C ILE A 72 2.46 3.70 6.21
N CYS A 73 3.07 2.56 5.90
CA CYS A 73 3.07 2.03 4.53
C CYS A 73 1.67 1.64 4.09
N MET A 74 0.86 1.04 4.96
CA MET A 74 -0.51 0.65 4.58
C MET A 74 -1.44 1.86 4.47
N THR A 75 -1.26 2.90 5.31
CA THR A 75 -2.01 4.15 5.17
C THR A 75 -1.69 4.84 3.84
N LEU A 76 -0.41 4.95 3.47
CA LEU A 76 0.00 5.55 2.20
C LEU A 76 -0.53 4.77 1.00
N SER A 77 -0.44 3.44 1.03
CA SER A 77 -1.03 2.60 -0.02
C SER A 77 -2.54 2.77 -0.12
N ALA A 78 -3.25 2.86 1.02
CA ALA A 78 -4.70 3.08 1.04
C ALA A 78 -5.08 4.41 0.39
N ILE A 79 -4.32 5.48 0.69
CA ILE A 79 -4.51 6.81 0.07
C ILE A 79 -4.34 6.71 -1.45
N ILE A 80 -3.31 6.02 -1.94
CA ILE A 80 -3.08 5.84 -3.38
C ILE A 80 -4.25 5.05 -4.01
N SER A 81 -4.68 3.95 -3.40
CA SER A 81 -5.81 3.15 -3.87
C SER A 81 -7.10 3.98 -3.96
N VAL A 82 -7.42 4.77 -2.92
CA VAL A 82 -8.57 5.67 -2.90
C VAL A 82 -8.46 6.76 -3.98
N THR A 83 -7.26 7.29 -4.19
CA THR A 83 -7.00 8.30 -5.23
C THR A 83 -7.23 7.72 -6.63
N VAL A 84 -6.75 6.50 -6.89
CA VAL A 84 -7.00 5.79 -8.16
C VAL A 84 -8.50 5.56 -8.36
N ILE A 85 -9.24 5.14 -7.33
CA ILE A 85 -10.71 4.98 -7.40
C ILE A 85 -11.38 6.31 -7.76
N ALA A 86 -11.02 7.40 -7.08
CA ALA A 86 -11.59 8.72 -7.33
C ALA A 86 -11.33 9.19 -8.77
N LEU A 87 -10.12 8.97 -9.28
CA LEU A 87 -9.77 9.30 -10.67
C LEU A 87 -10.50 8.42 -11.69
N ILE A 88 -10.66 7.12 -11.42
CA ILE A 88 -11.45 6.23 -12.29
C ILE A 88 -12.91 6.73 -12.38
N ILE A 89 -13.49 7.18 -11.26
CA ILE A 89 -14.85 7.72 -11.23
C ILE A 89 -14.92 9.07 -11.97
N ALA A 90 -13.91 9.93 -11.80
CA ALA A 90 -13.89 11.27 -12.41
C ALA A 90 -13.62 11.26 -13.93
N TYR A 91 -12.92 10.25 -14.45
CA TYR A 91 -12.60 10.09 -15.88
C TYR A 91 -13.55 9.15 -16.63
N ARG A 92 -14.58 8.63 -15.96
CA ARG A 92 -15.70 7.92 -16.59
C ARG A 92 -16.80 8.91 -16.97
#